data_AF-A0A958G7J0-F1
#
_entry.id   AF-A0A958G7J0-F1
#
_cell.length_a   1.000
_cell.length_b   1.000
_cell.length_c   1.000
_cell.angle_alpha   90.00
_cell.angle_beta   90.00
_cell.angle_gamma   90.00
#
_symmetry.space_group_name_H-M   'P 1'
#
loop_
_entity.id
_entity.type
_entity.pdbx_description
1 polymer ?
#
loop_
_entity_poly.entity_id
_entity_poly.type
_entity_poly.pdbx_seq_one_letter_code
_entity_poly.pdbx_strand_id
1 'polypeptide(L)'
;YLLVWSAAPPEKTDDAADEADFPYEYWLEHVRTLGGNSPVILVQNKTDLKREFLDQGKLAERYDNIREFCDVSASAGDGVEHLKEQIRKWFAADPQLKHIIGFPMPEAWERVRRAVEKKAEDEPHITYQAYLDLCRAEQLPEESAPVLCRFLHETGVLLHFADMHSLRSMVIIDPNWAIEQVYAILNRPELLRGRGRFGRELLRQVLADFSEAEIDRFLDLLQRFELVFPLDAAKQQYVAPQYLSPETPEGFGLMWEHSGPPVLVYHYPR
;
A
#
# COMPACT_ATOMS: atom_id res chain seq x y z
N TYR A 1 9.42 8.58 4.50
CA TYR A 1 8.05 8.71 5.04
C TYR A 1 7.86 10.06 5.69
N LEU A 2 6.68 10.64 5.49
CA LEU A 2 6.19 11.79 6.24
C LEU A 2 5.14 11.27 7.21
N LEU A 3 5.44 11.23 8.52
CA LEU A 3 4.51 10.75 9.53
C LEU A 3 3.85 11.95 10.18
N VAL A 4 2.58 12.19 9.88
CA VAL A 4 1.83 13.33 10.40
C VAL A 4 0.93 12.88 11.54
N TRP A 5 1.01 13.56 12.67
CA TRP A 5 0.20 13.30 13.85
C TRP A 5 -0.29 14.60 14.48
N SER A 6 -1.26 14.53 15.40
CA SER A 6 -1.81 15.69 16.09
C SER A 6 -1.96 15.38 17.58
N ALA A 7 -1.58 16.34 18.44
CA ALA A 7 -1.86 16.26 19.87
C ALA A 7 -3.26 16.76 20.23
N ALA A 8 -3.94 17.45 19.29
CA ALA A 8 -5.31 17.88 19.43
C ALA A 8 -6.26 16.68 19.27
N PRO A 9 -7.33 16.59 20.08
CA PRO A 9 -8.28 15.49 20.00
C PRO A 9 -8.93 15.41 18.62
N PRO A 10 -9.31 14.20 18.17
CA PRO A 10 -9.94 14.01 16.87
C PRO A 10 -11.25 14.79 16.79
N GLU A 11 -11.51 15.38 15.63
CA GLU A 11 -12.81 16.01 15.33
C GLU A 11 -13.83 14.89 15.13
N LYS A 12 -14.95 14.97 15.86
CA LYS A 12 -16.07 14.05 15.64
C LYS A 12 -16.76 14.41 14.33
N THR A 13 -16.38 13.78 13.23
CA THR A 13 -17.14 13.80 11.98
C THR A 13 -18.07 12.58 11.92
N ASP A 14 -19.20 12.69 11.23
CA ASP A 14 -20.19 11.60 11.11
C ASP A 14 -19.61 10.36 10.39
N ASP A 15 -18.49 10.51 9.68
CA ASP A 15 -17.72 9.42 9.03
C ASP A 15 -16.63 8.80 9.94
N ALA A 16 -16.38 9.35 11.13
CA ALA A 16 -15.28 8.95 12.04
C ALA A 16 -15.60 7.75 12.94
N ALA A 17 -16.63 6.96 12.62
CA ALA A 17 -17.08 5.89 13.52
C ALA A 17 -16.07 4.74 13.70
N ASP A 18 -15.09 4.58 12.78
CA ASP A 18 -14.19 3.43 12.76
C ASP A 18 -12.68 3.77 12.61
N GLU A 19 -12.27 5.04 12.50
CA GLU A 19 -10.83 5.38 12.51
C GLU A 19 -10.30 5.38 13.95
N ALA A 20 -9.69 4.27 14.35
CA ALA A 20 -8.95 4.18 15.59
C ALA A 20 -7.79 5.21 15.59
N ASP A 21 -7.87 6.17 16.52
CA ASP A 21 -6.83 7.19 16.72
C ASP A 21 -5.61 6.54 17.39
N PHE A 22 -4.68 6.05 16.58
CA PHE A 22 -3.45 5.43 17.05
C PHE A 22 -2.37 6.49 17.33
N PRO A 23 -1.62 6.36 18.43
CA PRO A 23 -0.53 7.29 18.75
C PRO A 23 0.58 7.23 17.70
N TYR A 24 1.39 8.29 17.61
CA TYR A 24 2.47 8.34 16.61
C TYR A 24 3.51 7.22 16.80
N GLU A 25 3.71 6.70 18.01
CA GLU A 25 4.59 5.54 18.26
C GLU A 25 4.12 4.29 17.53
N TYR A 26 2.80 4.04 17.49
CA TYR A 26 2.24 2.91 16.74
C TYR A 26 2.63 3.01 15.26
N TRP A 27 2.49 4.21 14.67
CA TRP A 27 2.83 4.43 13.28
C TRP A 27 4.34 4.39 13.02
N LEU A 28 5.17 4.84 13.98
CA LEU A 28 6.63 4.71 13.89
C LEU A 28 7.05 3.23 13.86
N GLU A 29 6.43 2.37 14.68
CA GLU A 29 6.67 0.92 14.65
C GLU A 29 6.21 0.28 13.33
N HIS A 30 5.09 0.74 12.75
CA HIS A 30 4.62 0.28 11.44
C HIS A 30 5.58 0.68 10.31
N VAL A 31 6.02 1.94 10.28
CA VAL A 31 7.00 2.41 9.29
C VAL A 31 8.31 1.65 9.43
N ARG A 32 8.76 1.35 10.65
CA ARG A 32 9.96 0.55 10.89
C ARG A 32 9.82 -0.88 10.39
N THR A 33 8.66 -1.50 10.61
CA THR A 33 8.41 -2.90 10.23
C THR A 33 8.23 -3.06 8.72
N LEU A 34 7.48 -2.14 8.09
CA LEU A 34 7.12 -2.22 6.67
C LEU A 34 8.11 -1.49 5.76
N GLY A 35 8.59 -0.31 6.19
CA GLY A 35 9.49 0.55 5.44
C GLY A 35 10.98 0.33 5.76
N GLY A 36 11.30 -0.53 6.72
CA GLY A 36 12.68 -0.81 7.15
C GLY A 36 13.39 0.47 7.62
N ASN A 37 14.57 0.74 7.04
CA ASN A 37 15.39 1.92 7.36
C ASN A 37 15.02 3.18 6.58
N SER A 38 13.83 3.23 5.99
CA SER A 38 13.38 4.41 5.24
C SER A 38 13.34 5.65 6.15
N PRO A 39 13.87 6.81 5.69
CA PRO A 39 13.94 8.02 6.50
C PRO A 39 12.54 8.55 6.86
N VAL A 40 12.36 9.04 8.09
CA VAL A 40 11.10 9.58 8.61
C VAL A 40 11.27 11.06 8.96
N ILE A 41 10.35 11.89 8.47
CA ILE A 41 10.13 13.24 9.01
C ILE A 41 8.87 13.15 9.86
N LEU A 42 9.01 13.37 11.17
CA LEU A 42 7.90 13.36 12.12
C LEU A 42 7.28 14.76 12.19
N VAL A 43 6.02 14.87 11.80
CA VAL A 43 5.32 16.15 11.69
C VAL A 43 4.18 16.21 12.69
N GLN A 44 4.25 17.15 13.63
CA GLN A 44 3.11 17.51 14.46
C GLN A 44 2.28 18.57 13.75
N ASN A 45 1.06 18.21 13.36
CA ASN A 45 0.07 19.13 12.79
C ASN A 45 -0.89 19.67 13.86
N LYS A 46 -1.74 20.63 13.48
CA LYS A 46 -2.72 21.31 14.35
C LYS A 46 -2.08 22.00 15.56
N THR A 47 -0.85 22.51 15.38
CA THR A 47 -0.13 23.19 16.47
C THR A 47 -0.74 24.53 16.88
N ASP A 48 -1.64 25.08 16.05
CA ASP A 48 -2.53 26.20 16.37
C ASP A 48 -3.56 25.84 17.44
N LEU A 49 -3.98 24.57 17.52
CA LEU A 49 -4.92 24.09 18.52
C LEU A 49 -4.20 23.59 19.78
N LYS A 50 -3.24 22.67 19.58
CA LYS A 50 -2.45 22.10 20.68
C LYS A 50 -1.08 21.67 20.18
N ARG A 51 -0.06 22.30 20.75
CA ARG A 51 1.34 21.88 20.61
C ARG A 51 1.77 21.00 21.77
N GLU A 52 2.58 20.01 21.48
CA GLU A 52 3.18 19.10 22.45
C GLU A 52 4.69 19.10 22.21
N PHE A 53 5.47 19.10 23.28
CA PHE A 53 6.93 19.10 23.17
C PHE A 53 7.42 17.68 23.38
N LEU A 54 7.81 17.04 22.28
CA LEU A 54 8.36 15.69 22.30
C LEU A 54 9.79 15.67 22.84
N ASP A 55 10.14 14.60 23.57
CA ASP A 55 11.54 14.27 23.87
C ASP A 55 12.21 13.71 22.62
N GLN A 56 12.67 14.60 21.76
CA GLN A 56 13.29 14.25 20.47
C GLN A 56 14.56 13.40 20.66
N GLY A 57 15.30 13.59 21.75
CA GLY A 57 16.50 12.81 22.05
C GLY A 57 16.15 11.33 22.29
N LYS A 58 15.19 11.08 23.17
CA LYS A 58 14.70 9.72 23.44
C LYS A 58 14.08 9.07 22.21
N LEU A 59 13.35 9.84 21.39
CA LEU A 59 12.78 9.32 20.14
C LEU A 59 13.86 8.97 19.11
N ALA A 60 14.88 9.82 18.95
CA ALA A 60 16.01 9.55 18.05
C ALA A 60 16.86 8.36 18.51
N GLU A 61 16.96 8.10 19.82
CA GLU A 61 17.61 6.90 20.36
C GLU A 61 16.82 5.61 20.03
N ARG A 62 15.48 5.67 20.05
CA ARG A 62 14.63 4.52 19.75
C ARG A 62 14.43 4.29 18.24
N TYR A 63 14.40 5.37 17.46
CA TYR A 63 14.09 5.38 16.04
C TYR A 63 15.18 6.14 15.27
N ASP A 64 16.22 5.41 14.86
CA ASP A 64 17.42 5.94 14.17
C ASP A 64 17.15 6.45 12.74
N ASN A 65 15.99 6.09 12.19
CA ASN A 65 15.51 6.53 10.89
C ASN A 65 14.74 7.86 10.94
N ILE A 66 14.42 8.41 12.12
CA ILE A 66 13.88 9.77 12.23
C ILE A 66 14.98 10.77 11.87
N ARG A 67 14.72 11.59 10.85
CA ARG A 67 15.66 12.58 10.31
C ARG A 67 15.35 13.99 10.76
N GLU A 68 14.08 14.29 11.01
CA GLU A 68 13.65 15.64 11.33
C GLU A 68 12.32 15.64 12.07
N PHE A 69 12.13 16.68 12.89
CA PHE A 69 10.87 16.98 13.56
C PHE A 69 10.35 18.31 13.04
N CYS A 70 9.07 18.37 12.66
CA CYS A 70 8.46 19.60 12.16
C CYS A 70 7.12 19.87 12.84
N ASP A 71 6.94 21.12 13.26
CA ASP A 71 5.67 21.61 13.77
C ASP A 71 4.97 22.42 12.69
N VAL A 72 3.73 22.07 12.39
CA VAL A 72 2.92 22.76 11.38
C VAL A 72 1.52 23.08 11.89
N SER A 73 0.96 24.16 11.36
CA SER A 73 -0.47 24.39 11.34
C SER A 73 -0.89 24.49 9.89
N ALA A 74 -1.49 23.41 9.36
CA ALA A 74 -1.95 23.41 7.98
C ALA A 74 -3.07 24.44 7.73
N SER A 75 -3.89 24.72 8.75
CA SER A 75 -4.98 25.71 8.72
C SER A 75 -4.45 27.14 8.65
N ALA A 76 -3.44 27.48 9.47
CA ALA A 76 -2.84 28.81 9.50
C ALA A 76 -1.73 28.99 8.44
N GLY A 77 -1.21 27.90 7.88
CA GLY A 77 -0.04 27.89 6.99
C GLY A 77 1.30 27.94 7.72
N ASP A 78 1.31 27.98 9.05
CA ASP A 78 2.54 28.08 9.85
C ASP A 78 3.39 26.81 9.73
N GLY A 79 4.71 26.99 9.57
CA GLY A 79 5.67 25.89 9.49
C GLY A 79 5.65 25.09 8.18
N VAL A 80 4.67 25.31 7.28
CA VAL A 80 4.53 24.54 6.03
C VAL A 80 5.69 24.76 5.08
N GLU A 81 6.16 26.00 4.89
CA GLU A 81 7.32 26.26 4.03
C GLU A 81 8.60 25.65 4.60
N HIS A 82 8.78 25.72 5.93
CA HIS A 82 9.89 25.06 6.60
C HIS A 82 9.85 23.54 6.40
N LEU A 83 8.67 22.92 6.52
CA LEU A 83 8.50 21.50 6.24
C LEU A 83 8.89 21.16 4.79
N LYS A 84 8.47 21.95 3.81
CA LYS A 84 8.86 21.75 2.40
C LYS A 84 10.38 21.86 2.22
N GLU A 85 11.04 22.80 2.89
CA GLU A 85 12.49 22.91 2.89
C GLU A 85 13.17 21.67 3.48
N GLN A 86 12.69 21.17 4.62
CA GLN A 86 13.23 19.95 5.23
C GLN A 86 13.04 18.73 4.34
N ILE A 87 11.87 18.58 3.71
CA ILE A 87 11.62 17.53 2.72
C ILE A 87 12.67 17.62 1.61
N ARG A 88 12.84 18.78 0.97
CA ARG A 88 13.82 18.96 -0.12
C ARG A 88 15.26 18.67 0.33
N LYS A 89 15.65 19.15 1.51
CA LYS A 89 16.99 18.94 2.09
C LYS A 89 17.28 17.45 2.29
N TRP A 90 16.39 16.72 2.96
CA TRP A 90 16.59 15.30 3.24
C TRP A 90 16.48 14.45 1.98
N PHE A 91 15.58 14.81 1.07
CA PHE A 91 15.45 14.17 -0.24
C PHE A 91 16.73 14.28 -1.08
N ALA A 92 17.44 15.41 -1.02
CA ALA A 92 18.71 15.61 -1.71
C ALA A 92 19.92 14.96 -0.99
N ALA A 93 19.87 14.87 0.34
CA ALA A 93 21.01 14.41 1.14
C ALA A 93 21.05 12.89 1.35
N ASP A 94 19.90 12.21 1.34
CA ASP A 94 19.81 10.81 1.75
C ASP A 94 20.53 9.86 0.77
N PRO A 95 21.59 9.16 1.21
CA PRO A 95 22.33 8.23 0.36
C PRO A 95 21.49 7.08 -0.21
N GLN A 96 20.44 6.63 0.50
CA GLN A 96 19.56 5.55 0.05
C GLN A 96 18.67 6.01 -1.10
N LEU A 97 18.27 7.29 -1.09
CA LEU A 97 17.45 7.87 -2.15
C LEU A 97 18.28 8.24 -3.38
N LYS A 98 19.61 8.40 -3.25
CA LYS A 98 20.48 8.80 -4.37
C LYS A 98 20.35 7.91 -5.60
N HIS A 99 20.08 6.61 -5.45
CA HIS A 99 19.96 5.68 -6.58
C HIS A 99 18.58 5.66 -7.25
N ILE A 100 17.56 6.21 -6.60
CA ILE A 100 16.17 6.21 -7.07
C ILE A 100 15.75 7.61 -7.53
N ILE A 101 16.33 8.64 -6.91
CA ILE A 101 15.89 10.03 -6.99
C ILE A 101 17.11 10.92 -7.25
N GLY A 102 17.00 11.82 -8.24
CA GLY A 102 18.07 12.78 -8.58
C GLY A 102 19.06 12.30 -9.64
N PHE A 103 18.95 11.06 -10.12
CA PHE A 103 19.59 10.66 -11.37
C PHE A 103 18.84 11.29 -12.56
N PRO A 104 19.57 11.83 -13.57
CA PRO A 104 18.95 12.16 -14.84
C PRO A 104 18.41 10.86 -15.44
N MET A 105 17.09 10.69 -15.37
CA MET A 105 16.41 9.60 -16.05
C MET A 105 16.68 9.76 -17.55
N PRO A 106 17.12 8.70 -18.27
CA PRO A 106 17.30 8.80 -19.71
C PRO A 106 16.04 9.38 -20.34
N GLU A 107 16.16 10.33 -21.26
CA GLU A 107 15.00 10.97 -21.89
C GLU A 107 14.04 9.93 -22.49
N ALA A 108 14.56 8.82 -22.98
CA ALA A 108 13.78 7.69 -23.48
C ALA A 108 12.88 7.05 -22.40
N TRP A 109 13.35 6.94 -21.16
CA TRP A 109 12.56 6.39 -20.05
C TRP A 109 11.43 7.35 -19.66
N GLU A 110 11.70 8.66 -19.64
CA GLU A 110 10.67 9.67 -19.38
C GLU A 110 9.61 9.72 -20.47
N ARG A 111 9.99 9.57 -21.75
CA ARG A 111 9.03 9.46 -22.85
C ARG A 111 8.10 8.24 -22.67
N VAL A 112 8.67 7.07 -22.40
CA VAL A 112 7.89 5.85 -22.14
C VAL A 112 6.99 6.02 -20.94
N ARG A 113 7.48 6.58 -19.82
CA ARG A 113 6.68 6.85 -18.64
C ARG A 113 5.46 7.72 -18.97
N ARG A 114 5.66 8.83 -19.68
CA ARG A 114 4.55 9.71 -20.10
C ARG A 114 3.57 9.01 -21.04
N ALA A 115 4.07 8.16 -21.94
CA ALA A 115 3.21 7.38 -22.82
C ALA A 115 2.37 6.34 -22.06
N VAL A 116 2.93 5.72 -21.01
CA VAL A 116 2.22 4.83 -20.09
C VAL A 116 1.14 5.60 -19.33
N GLU A 117 1.49 6.73 -18.71
CA GLU A 117 0.54 7.57 -17.96
C GLU A 117 -0.60 8.08 -18.85
N LYS A 118 -0.30 8.48 -20.09
CA LYS A 118 -1.32 8.88 -21.05
C LYS A 118 -2.22 7.71 -21.45
N LYS A 119 -1.65 6.53 -21.69
CA LYS A 119 -2.44 5.36 -22.08
C LYS A 119 -3.37 4.87 -20.94
N ALA A 120 -2.96 5.10 -19.69
CA ALA A 120 -3.75 4.79 -18.51
C ALA A 120 -5.08 5.56 -18.43
N GLU A 121 -5.19 6.71 -19.11
CA GLU A 121 -6.45 7.47 -19.21
C GLU A 121 -7.54 6.72 -20.00
N ASP A 122 -7.15 5.84 -20.93
CA ASP A 122 -8.07 5.08 -21.78
C ASP A 122 -8.24 3.63 -21.32
N GLU A 123 -7.16 2.98 -20.89
CA GLU A 123 -7.13 1.57 -20.50
C GLU A 123 -6.28 1.39 -19.23
N PRO A 124 -6.81 0.82 -18.13
CA PRO A 124 -6.09 0.75 -16.86
C PRO A 124 -5.00 -0.34 -16.83
N HIS A 125 -5.02 -1.26 -17.79
CA HIS A 125 -4.06 -2.34 -17.91
C HIS A 125 -3.86 -2.74 -19.37
N ILE A 126 -2.68 -3.26 -19.68
CA ILE A 126 -2.30 -3.70 -21.02
C ILE A 126 -1.60 -5.05 -20.96
N THR A 127 -1.46 -5.71 -22.11
CA THR A 127 -0.59 -6.89 -22.18
C THR A 127 0.88 -6.47 -22.09
N TYR A 128 1.74 -7.36 -21.58
CA TYR A 128 3.18 -7.12 -21.59
C TYR A 128 3.72 -6.90 -23.02
N GLN A 129 3.12 -7.55 -24.03
CA GLN A 129 3.48 -7.29 -25.42
C GLN A 129 3.13 -5.86 -25.85
N ALA A 130 1.94 -5.36 -25.48
CA ALA A 130 1.56 -3.97 -25.75
C ALA A 130 2.47 -2.97 -25.04
N TYR A 131 2.97 -3.30 -23.84
CA TYR A 131 4.00 -2.51 -23.17
C TYR A 131 5.31 -2.47 -23.97
N LEU A 132 5.78 -3.62 -24.50
CA LEU A 132 6.98 -3.67 -25.35
C LEU A 132 6.80 -2.88 -26.65
N ASP A 133 5.61 -2.95 -27.25
CA ASP A 133 5.29 -2.20 -28.47
C ASP A 133 5.25 -0.69 -28.20
N LEU A 134 4.72 -0.26 -27.05
CA LEU A 134 4.76 1.12 -26.57
C LEU A 134 6.21 1.58 -26.37
N CYS A 135 7.07 0.76 -25.74
CA CYS A 135 8.50 1.05 -25.59
C CYS A 135 9.18 1.24 -26.96
N ARG A 136 8.88 0.37 -27.93
CA ARG A 136 9.43 0.45 -29.29
C ARG A 136 8.98 1.73 -30.00
N ALA A 137 7.71 2.13 -29.84
CA ALA A 137 7.17 3.35 -30.42
C ALA A 137 7.89 4.61 -29.89
N GLU A 138 8.27 4.62 -28.62
CA GLU A 138 9.04 5.69 -27.97
C GLU A 138 10.57 5.58 -28.17
N GLN A 139 11.00 4.67 -29.06
CA GLN A 139 12.38 4.43 -29.45
C GLN A 139 13.28 3.98 -28.28
N LEU A 140 12.71 3.25 -27.32
CA LEU A 140 13.48 2.60 -26.27
C LEU A 140 14.17 1.34 -26.83
N PRO A 141 15.46 1.12 -26.56
CA PRO A 141 16.13 -0.13 -26.90
C PRO A 141 15.42 -1.34 -26.27
N GLU A 142 15.34 -2.45 -27.00
CA GLU A 142 14.56 -3.63 -26.60
C GLU A 142 15.07 -4.23 -25.28
N GLU A 143 16.39 -4.26 -25.08
CA GLU A 143 17.03 -4.70 -23.85
C GLU A 143 16.73 -3.82 -22.64
N SER A 144 16.33 -2.56 -22.87
CA SER A 144 16.01 -1.61 -21.80
C SER A 144 14.56 -1.71 -21.33
N ALA A 145 13.64 -2.24 -22.15
CA ALA A 145 12.22 -2.30 -21.80
C ALA A 145 11.93 -3.12 -20.53
N PRO A 146 12.50 -4.33 -20.32
CA PRO A 146 12.29 -5.07 -19.09
C PRO A 146 12.90 -4.39 -17.85
N VAL A 147 14.01 -3.67 -18.04
CA VAL A 147 14.68 -2.92 -16.96
C VAL A 147 13.81 -1.76 -16.52
N LEU A 148 13.28 -0.99 -17.48
CA LEU A 148 12.36 0.11 -17.21
C LEU A 148 11.05 -0.40 -16.60
N CYS A 149 10.48 -1.52 -17.08
CA CYS A 149 9.25 -2.08 -16.52
C CYS A 149 9.40 -2.37 -15.02
N ARG A 150 10.50 -3.01 -14.64
CA ARG A 150 10.83 -3.27 -13.22
C ARG A 150 11.04 -1.98 -12.44
N PHE A 151 11.76 -1.00 -12.98
CA PHE A 151 11.93 0.29 -12.33
C PHE A 151 10.58 0.99 -12.09
N LEU A 152 9.71 1.05 -13.11
CA LEU A 152 8.38 1.63 -12.98
C LEU A 152 7.50 0.86 -11.98
N HIS A 153 7.64 -0.47 -11.93
CA HIS A 153 7.00 -1.30 -10.90
C HIS A 153 7.47 -0.97 -9.47
N GLU A 154 8.79 -0.86 -9.26
CA GLU A 154 9.37 -0.52 -7.96
C GLU A 154 9.00 0.89 -7.49
N THR A 155 8.83 1.82 -8.43
CA THR A 155 8.37 3.20 -8.13
C THR A 155 6.84 3.32 -8.00
N GLY A 156 6.08 2.25 -8.29
CA GLY A 156 4.62 2.26 -8.24
C GLY A 156 3.94 3.07 -9.35
N VAL A 157 4.64 3.38 -10.45
CA VAL A 157 4.03 4.03 -11.64
C VAL A 157 3.13 3.06 -12.39
N LEU A 158 3.53 1.78 -12.42
CA LEU A 158 2.74 0.67 -12.95
C LEU A 158 2.93 -0.55 -12.03
N LEU A 159 2.17 -1.63 -12.23
CA LEU A 159 2.37 -2.90 -11.54
C LEU A 159 2.59 -4.02 -12.56
N HIS A 160 3.68 -4.78 -12.40
CA HIS A 160 3.98 -5.94 -13.24
C HIS A 160 4.63 -7.06 -12.42
N PHE A 161 3.91 -8.18 -12.28
CA PHE A 161 4.37 -9.35 -11.52
C PHE A 161 5.00 -10.37 -12.47
N ALA A 162 6.20 -10.05 -12.96
CA ALA A 162 6.90 -10.81 -14.00
C ALA A 162 7.26 -12.26 -13.58
N ASP A 163 7.40 -12.50 -12.27
CA ASP A 163 7.72 -13.77 -11.64
C ASP A 163 6.50 -14.71 -11.51
N MET A 164 5.28 -14.20 -11.63
CA MET A 164 4.05 -14.97 -11.48
C MET A 164 3.49 -15.40 -12.84
N HIS A 165 3.40 -16.71 -13.10
CA HIS A 165 2.94 -17.22 -14.39
C HIS A 165 1.56 -16.69 -14.81
N SER A 166 0.62 -16.53 -13.88
CA SER A 166 -0.72 -16.04 -14.17
C SER A 166 -0.81 -14.53 -14.40
N LEU A 167 0.14 -13.74 -13.87
CA LEU A 167 0.12 -12.28 -13.94
C LEU A 167 1.18 -11.71 -14.89
N ARG A 168 2.21 -12.48 -15.27
CA ARG A 168 3.36 -11.98 -16.08
C ARG A 168 2.97 -11.36 -17.42
N SER A 169 1.82 -11.72 -17.98
CA SER A 169 1.34 -11.19 -19.25
C SER A 169 0.53 -9.90 -19.11
N MET A 170 0.16 -9.49 -17.90
CA MET A 170 -0.65 -8.31 -17.60
C MET A 170 0.21 -7.25 -16.93
N VAL A 171 0.13 -6.02 -17.43
CA VAL A 171 0.77 -4.84 -16.85
C VAL A 171 -0.34 -3.88 -16.48
N ILE A 172 -0.52 -3.62 -15.18
CA ILE A 172 -1.47 -2.63 -14.69
C ILE A 172 -0.77 -1.27 -14.81
N ILE A 173 -1.23 -0.43 -15.73
CA ILE A 173 -0.61 0.88 -16.01
C ILE A 173 -1.31 2.02 -15.27
N ASP A 174 -2.47 1.75 -14.68
CA ASP A 174 -3.10 2.57 -13.66
C ASP A 174 -3.17 1.81 -12.32
N PRO A 175 -2.20 2.01 -11.41
CA PRO A 175 -2.24 1.41 -10.08
C PRO A 175 -3.46 1.85 -9.24
N ASN A 176 -4.02 3.04 -9.45
CA ASN A 176 -5.20 3.50 -8.70
C ASN A 176 -6.42 2.69 -9.09
N TRP A 177 -6.60 2.39 -10.38
CA TRP A 177 -7.65 1.48 -10.82
C TRP A 177 -7.58 0.14 -10.08
N ALA A 178 -6.40 -0.46 -9.92
CA ALA A 178 -6.28 -1.73 -9.19
C ALA A 178 -6.72 -1.61 -7.73
N ILE A 179 -6.39 -0.49 -7.07
CA ILE A 179 -6.84 -0.18 -5.72
C ILE A 179 -8.37 -0.03 -5.66
N GLU A 180 -8.97 0.69 -6.62
CA GLU A 180 -10.42 0.86 -6.71
C GLU A 180 -11.13 -0.50 -6.87
N GLN A 181 -10.61 -1.39 -7.72
CA GLN A 181 -11.17 -2.72 -7.91
C GLN A 181 -11.04 -3.59 -6.64
N VAL A 182 -9.94 -3.47 -5.89
CA VAL A 182 -9.80 -4.12 -4.57
C VAL A 182 -10.90 -3.64 -3.63
N TYR A 183 -11.07 -2.32 -3.48
CA TYR A 183 -12.10 -1.76 -2.61
C TYR A 183 -13.53 -2.06 -3.09
N ALA A 184 -13.75 -2.16 -4.40
CA ALA A 184 -15.04 -2.54 -4.96
C ALA A 184 -15.50 -3.92 -4.48
N ILE A 185 -14.56 -4.83 -4.17
CA ILE A 185 -14.83 -6.15 -3.58
C ILE A 185 -14.90 -6.05 -2.06
N LEU A 186 -13.87 -5.46 -1.44
CA LEU A 186 -13.70 -5.48 0.02
C LEU A 186 -14.78 -4.68 0.76
N ASN A 187 -15.33 -3.63 0.14
CA ASN A 187 -16.37 -2.80 0.75
C ASN A 187 -17.80 -3.26 0.43
N ARG A 188 -17.98 -4.49 -0.10
CA ARG A 188 -19.33 -5.02 -0.35
C ARG A 188 -20.03 -5.42 0.96
N PRO A 189 -21.27 -4.94 1.20
CA PRO A 189 -22.07 -5.38 2.34
C PRO A 189 -22.25 -6.91 2.39
N GLU A 190 -22.29 -7.57 1.23
CA GLU A 190 -22.35 -9.03 1.09
C GLU A 190 -21.14 -9.71 1.71
N LEU A 191 -19.93 -9.15 1.52
CA LEU A 191 -18.69 -9.66 2.09
C LEU A 191 -18.68 -9.53 3.61
N LEU A 192 -19.10 -8.37 4.12
CA LEU A 192 -19.22 -8.12 5.56
C LEU A 192 -20.25 -9.04 6.23
N ARG A 193 -21.44 -9.17 5.64
CA ARG A 193 -22.48 -10.12 6.09
C ARG A 193 -22.01 -11.57 6.01
N GLY A 194 -21.22 -11.90 4.99
CA GLY A 194 -20.59 -13.20 4.78
C GLY A 194 -19.39 -13.50 5.68
N ARG A 195 -19.03 -12.60 6.61
CA ARG A 195 -17.84 -12.71 7.49
C ARG A 195 -16.57 -12.97 6.67
N GLY A 196 -16.39 -12.19 5.60
CA GLY A 196 -15.25 -12.29 4.70
C GLY A 196 -15.33 -13.43 3.67
N ARG A 197 -16.36 -14.29 3.70
CA ARG A 197 -16.53 -15.37 2.72
C ARG A 197 -17.33 -14.91 1.51
N PHE A 198 -16.87 -15.25 0.31
CA PHE A 198 -17.54 -14.92 -0.93
C PHE A 198 -17.27 -15.94 -2.03
N GLY A 199 -18.18 -16.02 -3.00
CA GLY A 199 -18.06 -16.88 -4.17
C GLY A 199 -17.81 -16.10 -5.46
N ARG A 200 -17.59 -16.82 -6.56
CA ARG A 200 -17.42 -16.23 -7.90
C ARG A 200 -18.64 -15.43 -8.36
N GLU A 201 -19.84 -15.76 -7.88
CA GLU A 201 -21.06 -15.01 -8.20
C GLU A 201 -20.97 -13.55 -7.76
N LEU A 202 -20.40 -13.27 -6.58
CA LEU A 202 -20.17 -11.90 -6.12
C LEU A 202 -19.16 -11.19 -7.01
N LEU A 203 -18.08 -11.87 -7.39
CA LEU A 203 -17.05 -11.30 -8.26
C LEU A 203 -17.61 -10.92 -9.62
N ARG A 204 -18.46 -11.75 -10.23
CA ARG A 204 -19.12 -11.41 -11.51
C ARG A 204 -20.07 -10.21 -11.39
N GLN A 205 -20.63 -9.96 -10.21
CA GLN A 205 -21.46 -8.79 -9.96
C GLN A 205 -20.64 -7.52 -9.73
N VAL A 206 -19.51 -7.64 -9.02
CA VAL A 206 -18.62 -6.52 -8.70
C VAL A 206 -17.79 -6.11 -9.93
N LEU A 207 -17.22 -7.09 -10.61
CA LEU A 207 -16.35 -6.96 -11.77
C LEU A 207 -17.14 -7.32 -13.04
N ALA A 208 -18.30 -6.69 -13.23
CA ALA A 208 -19.24 -7.06 -14.30
C ALA A 208 -18.66 -6.87 -15.72
N ASP A 209 -17.72 -5.94 -15.87
CA ASP A 209 -17.04 -5.65 -17.14
C ASP A 209 -15.83 -6.56 -17.41
N PHE A 210 -15.50 -7.47 -16.48
CA PHE A 210 -14.36 -8.38 -16.59
C PHE A 210 -14.81 -9.71 -17.21
N SER A 211 -14.00 -10.23 -18.12
CA SER A 211 -14.07 -11.64 -18.54
C SER A 211 -13.66 -12.58 -17.40
N GLU A 212 -14.07 -13.84 -17.46
CA GLU A 212 -13.66 -14.86 -16.46
C GLU A 212 -12.14 -14.96 -16.31
N ALA A 213 -11.39 -14.82 -17.41
CA ALA A 213 -9.93 -14.84 -17.37
C ALA A 213 -9.35 -13.62 -16.65
N GLU A 214 -9.99 -12.45 -16.75
CA GLU A 214 -9.59 -11.25 -16.01
C GLU A 214 -9.96 -11.35 -14.54
N ILE A 215 -11.11 -11.94 -14.20
CA ILE A 215 -11.47 -12.26 -12.81
C ILE A 215 -10.44 -13.20 -12.19
N ASP A 216 -10.01 -14.26 -12.89
CA ASP A 216 -8.98 -15.18 -12.40
C ASP A 216 -7.64 -14.47 -12.16
N ARG A 217 -7.20 -13.60 -13.08
CA ARG A 217 -5.98 -12.80 -12.89
C ARG A 217 -6.12 -11.85 -11.71
N PHE A 218 -7.25 -11.18 -11.59
CA PHE A 218 -7.48 -10.25 -10.48
C PHE A 218 -7.49 -10.98 -9.12
N LEU A 219 -8.04 -12.20 -9.06
CA LEU A 219 -7.95 -13.03 -7.85
C LEU A 219 -6.53 -13.46 -7.52
N ASP A 220 -5.71 -13.79 -8.52
CA ASP A 220 -4.29 -14.08 -8.31
C ASP A 220 -3.52 -12.83 -7.84
N LEU A 221 -3.92 -11.62 -8.29
CA LEU A 221 -3.41 -10.35 -7.79
C LEU A 221 -3.78 -10.12 -6.31
N LEU A 222 -5.04 -10.34 -5.94
CA LEU A 222 -5.48 -10.20 -4.54
C LEU A 222 -4.79 -11.21 -3.61
N GLN A 223 -4.54 -12.43 -4.09
CA GLN A 223 -3.74 -13.42 -3.37
C GLN A 223 -2.27 -12.98 -3.24
N ARG A 224 -1.71 -12.35 -4.29
CA ARG A 224 -0.35 -11.79 -4.24
C ARG A 224 -0.20 -10.66 -3.23
N PHE A 225 -1.29 -9.93 -2.99
CA PHE A 225 -1.39 -8.93 -1.92
C PHE A 225 -1.81 -9.51 -0.57
N GLU A 226 -1.97 -10.84 -0.47
CA GLU A 226 -2.35 -11.56 0.75
C GLU A 226 -3.70 -11.12 1.33
N LEU A 227 -4.59 -10.59 0.48
CA LEU A 227 -5.89 -10.06 0.89
C LEU A 227 -6.99 -11.12 0.89
N VAL A 228 -6.90 -12.09 -0.01
CA VAL A 228 -7.92 -13.13 -0.19
C VAL A 228 -7.28 -14.49 -0.43
N PHE A 229 -7.93 -15.56 0.02
CA PHE A 229 -7.44 -16.93 -0.10
C PHE A 229 -8.55 -17.88 -0.57
N PRO A 230 -8.25 -18.85 -1.46
CA PRO A 230 -9.23 -19.85 -1.87
C PRO A 230 -9.56 -20.80 -0.73
N LEU A 231 -10.85 -21.15 -0.57
CA LEU A 231 -11.34 -22.13 0.41
C LEU A 231 -11.46 -23.54 -0.17
N ASP A 232 -11.40 -23.68 -1.49
CA ASP A 232 -11.52 -24.95 -2.19
C ASP A 232 -10.52 -25.04 -3.36
N ALA A 233 -10.18 -26.27 -3.73
CA ALA A 233 -9.25 -26.53 -4.84
C ALA A 233 -9.82 -26.12 -6.21
N ALA A 234 -11.15 -26.01 -6.34
CA ALA A 234 -11.82 -25.58 -7.55
C ALA A 234 -11.87 -24.04 -7.70
N LYS A 235 -11.30 -23.30 -6.74
CA LYS A 235 -11.24 -21.83 -6.73
C LYS A 235 -12.62 -21.18 -6.91
N GLN A 236 -13.66 -21.77 -6.31
CA GLN A 236 -15.04 -21.27 -6.38
C GLN A 236 -15.43 -20.40 -5.19
N GLN A 237 -14.83 -20.64 -4.03
CA GLN A 237 -15.05 -19.90 -2.79
C GLN A 237 -13.73 -19.30 -2.29
N TYR A 238 -13.84 -18.10 -1.71
CA TYR A 238 -12.72 -17.34 -1.18
C TYR A 238 -13.05 -16.79 0.21
N VAL A 239 -12.00 -16.48 0.96
CA VAL A 239 -12.07 -15.78 2.24
C VAL A 239 -11.13 -14.59 2.24
N ALA A 240 -11.63 -13.46 2.74
CA ALA A 240 -10.86 -12.27 3.12
C ALA A 240 -10.72 -12.29 4.66
N PRO A 241 -9.57 -12.74 5.20
CA PRO A 241 -9.41 -13.02 6.64
C PRO A 241 -9.64 -11.81 7.56
N GLN A 242 -9.38 -10.61 7.07
CA GLN A 242 -9.57 -9.35 7.80
C GLN A 242 -11.03 -9.07 8.19
N TYR A 243 -11.99 -9.77 7.59
CA TYR A 243 -13.43 -9.65 7.89
C TYR A 243 -13.99 -10.86 8.65
N LEU A 244 -13.13 -11.79 9.11
CA LEU A 244 -13.58 -12.89 9.96
C LEU A 244 -14.03 -12.37 11.33
N SER A 245 -14.97 -13.10 11.94
CA SER A 245 -15.42 -12.77 13.30
C SER A 245 -14.25 -12.93 14.28
N PRO A 246 -14.05 -11.98 15.22
CA PRO A 246 -13.11 -12.15 16.32
C PRO A 246 -13.62 -13.16 17.37
N GLU A 247 -14.88 -13.58 17.28
CA GLU A 247 -15.48 -14.54 18.21
C GLU A 247 -14.89 -15.94 18.03
N THR A 248 -14.61 -16.58 19.16
CA THR A 248 -14.21 -17.99 19.20
C THR A 248 -15.28 -18.87 18.53
N PRO A 249 -14.91 -19.76 17.58
CA PRO A 249 -15.85 -20.69 16.98
C PRO A 249 -16.51 -21.59 18.03
N GLU A 250 -17.79 -21.91 17.83
CA GLU A 250 -18.49 -22.89 18.67
C GLU A 250 -17.75 -24.24 18.68
N GLY A 251 -17.58 -24.83 19.85
CA GLY A 251 -16.90 -26.11 20.03
C GLY A 251 -15.36 -26.04 20.08
N PHE A 252 -14.73 -24.88 19.86
CA PHE A 252 -13.27 -24.75 19.91
C PHE A 252 -12.68 -25.14 21.28
N GLY A 253 -13.37 -24.82 22.39
CA GLY A 253 -12.93 -25.18 23.74
C GLY A 253 -12.85 -26.68 24.00
N LEU A 254 -13.66 -27.49 23.31
CA LEU A 254 -13.68 -28.95 23.48
C LEU A 254 -12.46 -29.64 22.85
N MET A 255 -11.76 -28.97 21.91
CA MET A 255 -10.60 -29.54 21.22
C MET A 255 -9.28 -29.39 21.99
N TRP A 256 -9.22 -28.50 22.98
CA TRP A 256 -7.99 -28.12 23.69
C TRP A 256 -7.88 -28.64 25.14
N GLU A 257 -8.87 -29.40 25.63
CA GLU A 257 -8.88 -29.91 27.02
C GLU A 257 -7.96 -31.13 27.27
N HIS A 258 -7.20 -31.58 26.28
CA HIS A 258 -6.32 -32.74 26.42
C HIS A 258 -4.83 -32.35 26.39
N SER A 259 -4.27 -32.28 27.60
CA SER A 259 -2.82 -32.23 27.92
C SER A 259 -2.13 -30.89 27.58
N GLY A 260 -1.67 -30.18 28.63
CA GLY A 260 -1.03 -28.87 28.55
C GLY A 260 -0.07 -28.72 27.36
N PRO A 261 -0.51 -28.10 26.26
CA PRO A 261 0.28 -28.05 25.04
C PRO A 261 1.47 -27.11 25.26
N PRO A 262 2.57 -27.29 24.51
CA PRO A 262 3.65 -26.32 24.52
C PRO A 262 3.09 -24.95 24.11
N VAL A 263 3.13 -24.00 25.04
CA VAL A 263 2.70 -22.62 24.78
C VAL A 263 3.92 -21.85 24.28
N LEU A 264 3.84 -21.39 23.03
CA LEU A 264 4.79 -20.44 22.47
C LEU A 264 4.11 -19.09 22.35
N VAL A 265 4.65 -18.08 23.04
CA VAL A 265 4.12 -16.71 23.00
C VAL A 265 5.10 -15.82 22.26
N TYR A 266 4.63 -15.17 21.19
CA TYR A 266 5.36 -14.13 20.50
C TYR A 266 4.97 -12.77 21.07
N HIS A 267 5.95 -12.04 21.60
CA HIS A 267 5.76 -10.67 22.06
C HIS A 267 6.21 -9.72 20.95
N TYR A 268 5.24 -9.06 20.31
CA TYR A 268 5.53 -7.99 19.36
C TYR A 268 5.70 -6.67 20.13
N PRO A 269 6.69 -5.84 19.77
CA PRO A 269 6.84 -4.50 20.35
C PRO A 269 5.58 -3.68 20.07
N ARG A 270 5.04 -3.04 21.12
CA ARG A 270 3.91 -2.11 21.03
C ARG A 270 4.40 -0.69 20.75
#